data_AF-A0A2R6LDH2-F1
#
_entry.id   AF-A0A2R6LDH2-F1
#
_cell.length_a   1.000
_cell.length_b   1.000
_cell.length_c   1.000
_cell.angle_alpha   90.00
_cell.angle_beta   90.00
_cell.angle_gamma   90.00
#
_symmetry.space_group_name_H-M   'P 1'
#
loop_
_entity.id
_entity.type
_entity.pdbx_description
1 polymer ?
#
loop_
_entity_poly.entity_id
_entity_poly.type
_entity_poly.pdbx_seq_one_letter_code
_entity_poly.pdbx_strand_id
1 'polypeptide(L)'
;MTEFDLDLRAVEDQIDEEERKERETRVELGVLDGTTPAEEWVAAVEDDRLLVLSVDGDVNERAAGFAREVTERGGEIVHFRGFLVVAPPDVGVDTDRL
;
A
#
# COMPACT_ATOMS: atom_id res chain seq x y z
N MET A 1 -6.30 -27.87 -42.14
CA MET A 1 -6.56 -27.13 -40.89
C MET A 1 -5.77 -27.85 -39.82
N THR A 2 -4.67 -27.28 -39.37
CA THR A 2 -3.92 -27.82 -38.23
C THR A 2 -4.45 -27.10 -37.01
N GLU A 3 -5.19 -27.84 -36.20
CA GLU A 3 -5.83 -27.37 -34.97
C GLU A 3 -4.72 -27.05 -33.96
N PHE A 4 -4.36 -25.77 -33.86
CA PHE A 4 -3.55 -25.26 -32.77
C PHE A 4 -4.41 -25.31 -31.50
N ASP A 5 -4.32 -26.41 -30.77
CA ASP A 5 -4.82 -26.49 -29.40
C ASP A 5 -3.83 -25.72 -28.51
N LEU A 6 -3.95 -24.38 -28.57
CA LEU A 6 -3.23 -23.48 -27.68
C LEU A 6 -3.97 -23.54 -26.34
N ASP A 7 -3.36 -24.21 -25.36
CA ASP A 7 -3.91 -24.36 -24.02
C ASP A 7 -3.93 -23.00 -23.31
N LEU A 8 -5.00 -22.23 -23.54
CA LEU A 8 -5.19 -20.86 -23.05
C LEU A 8 -5.09 -20.76 -21.52
N ARG A 9 -5.35 -21.87 -20.80
CA ARG A 9 -5.27 -21.92 -19.34
C ARG A 9 -3.85 -21.76 -18.81
N ALA A 10 -2.85 -22.22 -19.55
CA ALA A 10 -1.45 -22.07 -19.17
C ALA A 10 -0.90 -20.64 -19.42
N VAL A 11 -1.61 -19.87 -20.26
CA VAL A 11 -1.27 -18.48 -20.56
C VAL A 11 -1.88 -17.53 -19.52
N GLU A 12 -3.07 -17.84 -19.00
CA GLU A 12 -3.70 -17.05 -17.92
C GLU A 12 -2.85 -17.04 -16.63
N ASP A 13 -2.29 -18.18 -16.22
CA ASP A 13 -1.44 -18.26 -15.01
C ASP A 13 -0.10 -17.51 -15.15
N GLN A 14 0.42 -17.32 -16.37
CA GLN A 14 1.69 -16.60 -16.59
C GLN A 14 1.52 -15.08 -16.62
N ILE A 15 0.33 -14.60 -17.02
CA ILE A 15 0.03 -13.16 -17.07
C ILE A 15 -0.12 -12.61 -15.64
N ASP A 16 -0.73 -13.36 -14.72
CA ASP A 16 -1.00 -12.90 -13.35
C ASP A 16 0.29 -12.68 -12.51
N GLU A 17 1.35 -13.47 -12.76
CA GLU A 17 2.65 -13.30 -12.08
C GLU A 17 3.56 -12.24 -12.71
N GLU A 18 3.49 -12.03 -14.03
CA GLU A 18 4.27 -10.98 -14.71
C GLU A 18 3.64 -9.58 -14.55
N GLU A 19 2.31 -9.43 -14.57
CA GLU A 19 1.65 -8.14 -14.33
C GLU A 19 1.80 -7.66 -12.87
N ARG A 20 1.91 -8.57 -11.89
CA ARG A 20 2.22 -8.20 -10.49
C ARG A 20 3.65 -7.65 -10.33
N LYS A 21 4.60 -8.09 -11.18
CA LYS A 21 6.01 -7.64 -11.12
C LYS A 21 6.24 -6.23 -11.65
N GLU A 22 5.30 -5.65 -12.39
CA GLU A 22 5.45 -4.32 -13.00
C GLU A 22 4.67 -3.20 -12.29
N ARG A 23 4.00 -3.49 -11.17
CA ARG A 23 3.46 -2.42 -10.32
C ARG A 23 4.61 -1.76 -9.58
N GLU A 24 5.18 -0.71 -10.19
CA GLU A 24 6.16 0.14 -9.53
C GLU A 24 5.55 0.66 -8.22
N THR A 25 6.07 0.20 -7.07
CA THR A 25 5.69 0.73 -5.76
C THR A 25 5.90 2.24 -5.77
N ARG A 26 4.79 2.99 -5.71
CA ARG A 26 4.83 4.45 -5.73
C ARG A 26 4.91 4.97 -4.30
N VAL A 27 5.88 5.83 -4.03
CA VAL A 27 5.97 6.54 -2.75
C VAL A 27 5.22 7.86 -2.87
N GLU A 28 4.23 8.06 -2.00
CA GLU A 28 3.42 9.27 -1.91
C GLU A 28 3.73 10.01 -0.60
N LEU A 29 4.01 11.31 -0.71
CA LEU A 29 4.27 12.16 0.45
C LEU A 29 3.03 13.00 0.75
N GLY A 30 2.61 13.01 2.02
CA GLY A 30 1.42 13.73 2.45
C GLY A 30 1.61 14.42 3.80
N VAL A 31 0.61 15.20 4.20
CA VAL A 31 0.50 15.77 5.54
C VAL A 31 -0.77 15.26 6.16
N LEU A 32 -0.66 14.69 7.35
CA LEU A 32 -1.78 14.19 8.12
C LEU A 32 -2.26 15.29 9.08
N ASP A 33 -2.99 16.25 8.51
CA ASP A 33 -3.61 17.40 9.20
C ASP A 33 -5.14 17.25 9.38
N GLY A 34 -5.70 16.14 8.89
CA GLY A 34 -7.13 15.81 8.92
C GLY A 34 -7.98 16.51 7.85
N THR A 35 -7.35 17.21 6.90
CA THR A 35 -8.06 17.76 5.72
C THR A 35 -8.34 16.69 4.68
N THR A 36 -7.42 15.73 4.50
CA THR A 36 -7.63 14.54 3.67
C THR A 36 -8.43 13.48 4.45
N PRO A 37 -9.55 13.00 3.90
CA PRO A 37 -10.36 11.97 4.54
C PRO A 37 -9.61 10.63 4.62
N ALA A 38 -9.94 9.84 5.64
CA ALA A 38 -9.26 8.57 5.91
C ALA A 38 -9.35 7.56 4.75
N GLU A 39 -10.48 7.55 4.04
CA GLU A 39 -10.73 6.68 2.88
C GLU A 39 -9.75 6.90 1.72
N GLU A 40 -9.26 8.12 1.52
CA GLU A 40 -8.27 8.42 0.48
C GLU A 40 -6.92 7.77 0.79
N TRP A 41 -6.52 7.75 2.06
CA TRP A 41 -5.29 7.08 2.49
C TRP A 41 -5.41 5.56 2.36
N VAL A 42 -6.57 4.99 2.69
CA VAL A 42 -6.81 3.55 2.49
C VAL A 42 -6.73 3.21 1.00
N ALA A 43 -7.44 3.96 0.15
CA ALA A 43 -7.45 3.74 -1.29
C ALA A 43 -6.04 3.83 -1.90
N ALA A 44 -5.21 4.76 -1.41
CA ALA A 44 -3.83 4.87 -1.86
C ALA A 44 -3.00 3.63 -1.50
N VAL A 45 -3.20 3.05 -0.31
CA VAL A 45 -2.53 1.79 0.09
C VAL A 45 -3.06 0.60 -0.73
N GLU A 46 -4.36 0.57 -1.05
CA GLU A 46 -4.95 -0.43 -1.95
C GLU A 46 -4.38 -0.37 -3.37
N ASP A 47 -3.97 0.81 -3.82
CA ASP A 47 -3.28 1.05 -5.10
C ASP A 47 -1.77 0.73 -5.03
N ASP A 48 -1.32 -0.07 -4.05
CA ASP A 48 0.10 -0.44 -3.82
C ASP A 48 1.03 0.78 -3.59
N ARG A 49 0.50 1.89 -3.07
CA ARG A 49 1.29 3.09 -2.75
C ARG A 49 1.78 3.05 -1.31
N LEU A 50 3.07 3.35 -1.12
CA LEU A 50 3.66 3.58 0.20
C LEU A 50 3.49 5.05 0.56
N LEU A 51 2.84 5.31 1.70
CA LEU A 51 2.61 6.67 2.18
C LEU A 51 3.67 7.06 3.20
N VAL A 52 4.20 8.28 3.08
CA VAL A 52 4.98 8.93 4.12
C VAL A 52 4.29 10.23 4.49
N LEU A 53 3.62 10.23 5.64
CA LEU A 53 2.76 11.32 6.09
C LEU A 53 3.45 12.10 7.21
N SER A 54 3.64 13.40 7.02
CA SER A 54 4.02 14.30 8.12
C SER A 54 2.81 14.50 9.04
N VAL A 55 2.91 14.14 10.31
CA VAL A 55 1.80 14.25 11.26
C VAL A 55 1.71 15.68 11.81
N ASP A 56 0.55 16.32 11.65
CA ASP A 56 0.22 17.59 12.30
C ASP A 56 -0.80 17.35 13.43
N GLY A 57 -0.28 17.32 14.66
CA GLY A 57 -1.04 17.06 15.88
C GLY A 57 -0.83 15.66 16.45
N ASP A 58 -1.89 15.06 17.02
CA ASP A 58 -1.84 13.74 17.65
C ASP A 58 -2.00 12.61 16.63
N VAL A 59 -0.98 11.76 16.52
CA VAL A 59 -0.97 10.64 15.56
C VAL A 59 -2.13 9.65 15.79
N ASN A 60 -2.53 9.39 17.03
CA ASN A 60 -3.59 8.41 17.31
C ASN A 60 -4.94 8.95 16.84
N GLU A 61 -5.24 10.22 17.13
CA GLU A 61 -6.47 10.86 16.67
C GLU A 61 -6.53 10.91 15.14
N ARG A 62 -5.41 11.26 14.51
CA ARG A 62 -5.34 11.46 13.06
C ARG A 62 -5.33 10.15 12.27
N ALA A 63 -4.61 9.13 12.75
CA ALA A 63 -4.46 7.86 12.07
C ALA A 63 -5.60 6.87 12.37
N ALA A 64 -6.34 7.04 13.49
CA ALA A 64 -7.41 6.13 13.89
C ALA A 64 -8.43 5.84 12.79
N GLY A 65 -8.69 6.82 11.91
CA GLY A 65 -9.65 6.69 10.81
C GLY A 65 -9.29 5.65 9.77
N PHE A 66 -8.00 5.38 9.52
CA PHE A 66 -7.55 4.42 8.49
C PHE A 66 -6.65 3.32 9.05
N ALA A 67 -6.03 3.51 10.22
CA ALA A 67 -5.02 2.60 10.73
C ALA A 67 -5.54 1.18 10.94
N ARG A 68 -6.77 1.07 11.44
CA ARG A 68 -7.43 -0.23 11.59
C ARG A 68 -7.66 -0.90 10.24
N GLU A 69 -8.18 -0.16 9.25
CA GLU A 69 -8.52 -0.74 7.96
C GLU A 69 -7.27 -1.18 7.19
N VAL A 70 -6.20 -0.39 7.22
CA VAL A 70 -4.91 -0.74 6.61
C VAL A 70 -4.34 -2.02 7.24
N THR A 71 -4.34 -2.11 8.58
CA THR A 71 -3.81 -3.30 9.28
C THR A 71 -4.68 -4.54 9.07
N GLU A 72 -6.01 -4.41 9.02
CA GLU A 72 -6.94 -5.51 8.69
C GLU A 72 -6.73 -6.03 7.26
N ARG A 73 -6.22 -5.19 6.35
CA ARG A 73 -5.85 -5.54 4.97
C ARG A 73 -4.41 -6.05 4.82
N GLY A 74 -3.68 -6.19 5.93
CA GLY A 74 -2.31 -6.70 5.96
C GLY A 74 -1.22 -5.66 5.68
N GLY A 75 -1.56 -4.38 5.60
CA GLY A 75 -0.58 -3.30 5.52
C GLY A 75 0.13 -3.04 6.84
N GLU A 76 1.28 -2.37 6.77
CA GLU A 76 2.12 -2.02 7.92
C GLU A 76 2.05 -0.52 8.22
N ILE A 77 2.07 -0.16 9.50
CA ILE A 77 2.04 1.24 9.94
C ILE A 77 3.15 1.48 10.96
N VAL A 78 4.03 2.43 10.67
CA VAL A 78 5.17 2.79 11.52
C VAL A 78 5.18 4.30 11.75
N HIS A 79 5.16 4.72 13.01
CA HIS A 79 5.35 6.13 13.37
C HIS A 79 6.79 6.37 13.84
N PHE A 80 7.49 7.35 13.24
CA PHE A 80 8.83 7.75 13.63
C PHE A 80 9.04 9.27 13.50
N ARG A 81 9.56 9.93 14.55
CA ARG A 81 9.93 11.36 14.58
C ARG A 81 8.88 12.33 13.98
N GLY A 82 7.58 12.08 14.16
CA GLY A 82 6.50 12.91 13.61
C GLY A 82 6.11 12.58 12.17
N PHE A 83 6.67 11.53 11.60
CA PHE A 83 6.24 10.93 10.34
C PHE A 83 5.52 9.61 10.60
N LEU A 84 4.53 9.33 9.77
CA LEU A 84 3.79 8.09 9.74
C LEU A 84 4.01 7.44 8.38
N VAL A 85 4.64 6.26 8.38
CA VAL A 85 4.82 5.42 7.22
C VAL A 85 3.67 4.42 7.18
N VAL A 86 3.01 4.32 6.04
CA VAL A 86 1.92 3.38 5.80
C VAL A 86 2.29 2.57 4.56
N ALA A 87 2.49 1.28 4.72
CA ALA A 87 2.96 0.40 3.66
C ALA A 87 1.87 -0.63 3.27
N PRO A 88 1.74 -0.95 1.97
CA PRO A 88 0.89 -2.03 1.49
C PRO A 88 1.44 -3.42 1.93
N PRO A 89 0.62 -4.49 1.86
CA PRO A 89 0.98 -5.82 2.38
C PRO A 89 2.25 -6.45 1.78
N ASP A 90 2.66 -6.04 0.58
CA ASP A 90 3.85 -6.54 -0.10
C ASP A 90 5.13 -5.74 0.20
N VAL A 91 5.05 -4.69 1.04
CA VAL A 91 6.18 -3.80 1.37
C VAL A 91 6.46 -3.82 2.87
N GLY A 92 7.60 -4.36 3.27
CA GLY A 92 8.05 -4.36 4.66
C GLY A 92 8.81 -3.08 5.04
N VAL A 93 8.57 -2.57 6.25
CA VAL A 93 9.28 -1.40 6.79
C VAL A 93 10.35 -1.84 7.81
N ASP A 94 11.63 -1.74 7.42
CA ASP A 94 12.74 -2.01 8.34
C ASP A 94 12.93 -0.85 9.33
N THR A 95 12.83 -1.17 10.63
CA THR A 95 12.96 -0.22 11.74
C THR A 95 14.15 -0.52 12.66
N ASP A 96 15.03 -1.46 12.32
CA ASP A 96 16.11 -1.95 13.20
C ASP A 96 17.16 -0.88 13.55
N ARG A 97 17.21 0.23 12.80
CA ARG A 97 18.22 1.29 12.95
C ARG A 97 17.66 2.62 13.48
N LEU A 98 16.39 2.66 13.89
CA LEU A 98 15.73 3.85 14.44
C LEU A 98 16.07 4.11 15.91
#